data_AF-A0A927SPM4-F1
#
_entry.id   AF-A0A927SPM4-F1
#
_cell.length_a   1.000
_cell.length_b   1.000
_cell.length_c   1.000
_cell.angle_alpha   90.00
_cell.angle_beta   90.00
_cell.angle_gamma   90.00
#
_symmetry.space_group_name_H-M   'P 1'
#
loop_
_entity.id
_entity.type
_entity.pdbx_description
1 polymer ?
#
loop_
_entity_poly.entity_id
_entity_poly.type
_entity_poly.pdbx_seq_one_letter_code
_entity_poly.pdbx_strand_id
1 'polypeptide(L)'
;MANTRITANMNIKEILITMCDGNPGALTCMMQMLQSDPLALFDILFFDTMEIYGEKIYMLWNDCCGRDMTKFKETIEYLKSGKISKEKIHENLNRPYAVPFI
;
A
#
# COMPACT_ATOMS: atom_id res chain seq x y z
N MET A 1 -0.95 -16.81 5.84
CA MET A 1 -1.73 -17.50 4.80
C MET A 1 -0.99 -17.34 3.48
N ALA A 2 -1.18 -18.20 2.48
CA ALA A 2 -0.50 -18.02 1.19
C ALA A 2 -0.91 -16.68 0.55
N ASN A 3 0.07 -15.88 0.10
CA ASN A 3 -0.12 -14.61 -0.60
C ASN A 3 -0.97 -14.83 -1.84
N THR A 4 -2.29 -14.76 -1.68
CA THR A 4 -3.22 -14.88 -2.79
C THR A 4 -3.20 -13.53 -3.49
N ARG A 5 -2.75 -13.49 -4.74
CA ARG A 5 -2.81 -12.28 -5.55
C ARG A 5 -4.27 -11.88 -5.77
N ILE A 6 -4.51 -10.60 -6.06
CA ILE A 6 -5.85 -10.16 -6.45
C ILE A 6 -6.26 -10.87 -7.75
N THR A 7 -7.51 -11.33 -7.81
CA THR A 7 -8.08 -11.93 -9.03
C THR A 7 -9.31 -11.15 -9.48
N ALA A 8 -9.63 -11.23 -10.78
CA ALA A 8 -10.74 -10.46 -11.37
C ALA A 8 -12.13 -10.79 -10.80
N ASN A 9 -12.28 -11.94 -10.14
CA ASN A 9 -13.56 -12.37 -9.56
C ASN A 9 -13.76 -11.88 -8.13
N MET A 10 -12.75 -11.25 -7.52
CA MET A 10 -12.84 -10.75 -6.16
C MET A 10 -13.64 -9.45 -6.11
N ASN A 11 -14.53 -9.35 -5.12
CA ASN A 11 -15.17 -8.09 -4.79
C ASN A 11 -14.23 -7.19 -3.97
N ILE A 12 -14.58 -5.91 -3.81
CA ILE A 12 -13.73 -4.92 -3.10
C ILE A 12 -13.41 -5.37 -1.67
N LYS A 13 -14.36 -6.00 -0.96
CA LYS A 13 -14.13 -6.46 0.41
C LYS A 13 -13.09 -7.58 0.45
N GLU A 14 -13.15 -8.53 -0.48
CA GLU A 14 -12.17 -9.61 -0.61
C GLU A 14 -10.77 -9.07 -0.97
N ILE A 15 -10.71 -8.09 -1.87
CA ILE A 15 -9.46 -7.38 -2.21
C ILE A 15 -8.86 -6.74 -0.95
N LEU A 16 -9.65 -5.98 -0.19
CA LEU A 16 -9.17 -5.33 1.03
C LEU A 16 -8.67 -6.35 2.04
N ILE A 17 -9.41 -7.43 2.31
CA ILE A 17 -8.99 -8.48 3.25
C ILE A 17 -7.66 -9.10 2.80
N THR A 18 -7.53 -9.40 1.51
CA THR A 18 -6.32 -9.99 0.92
C THR A 18 -5.12 -9.05 1.07
N MET A 19 -5.29 -7.78 0.71
CA MET A 19 -4.22 -6.79 0.75
C MET A 19 -3.78 -6.41 2.17
N CYS A 20 -4.69 -6.50 3.14
CA CYS A 20 -4.39 -6.19 4.54
C CYS A 20 -3.52 -7.25 5.22
N ASP A 21 -3.57 -8.51 4.78
CA ASP A 21 -2.89 -9.65 5.43
C ASP A 21 -3.01 -9.63 6.97
N GLY A 22 -4.22 -9.38 7.47
CA GLY A 22 -4.52 -9.30 8.91
C GLY A 22 -4.05 -8.03 9.63
N ASN A 23 -3.41 -7.08 8.95
CA ASN A 23 -2.98 -5.80 9.54
C ASN A 23 -4.14 -4.77 9.56
N PRO A 24 -4.66 -4.38 10.74
CA PRO A 24 -5.76 -3.43 10.85
C PRO A 24 -5.38 -1.99 10.45
N GLY A 25 -4.10 -1.63 10.57
CA GLY A 25 -3.58 -0.34 10.12
C GLY A 25 -3.61 -0.20 8.60
N ALA A 26 -3.24 -1.26 7.89
CA ALA A 26 -3.36 -1.34 6.44
C ALA A 26 -4.82 -1.25 5.98
N LEU A 27 -5.73 -1.92 6.68
CA LEU A 27 -7.17 -1.83 6.41
C LEU A 27 -7.68 -0.40 6.56
N THR A 28 -7.29 0.24 7.66
CA THR A 28 -7.67 1.64 7.94
C THR A 28 -7.18 2.56 6.83
N CYS A 29 -5.91 2.44 6.43
CA CYS A 29 -5.33 3.19 5.33
C CYS A 29 -6.12 3.01 4.03
N MET A 30 -6.34 1.77 3.58
CA MET A 30 -7.02 1.51 2.31
C MET A 30 -8.49 1.92 2.33
N MET A 31 -9.18 1.81 3.47
CA MET A 31 -10.54 2.34 3.59
C MET A 31 -10.56 3.87 3.44
N GLN A 32 -9.61 4.58 4.05
CA GLN A 32 -9.49 6.03 3.90
C GLN A 32 -9.19 6.44 2.46
N MET A 33 -8.33 5.68 1.75
CA MET A 33 -8.07 5.89 0.33
C MET A 33 -9.37 5.81 -0.49
N LEU A 34 -10.10 4.70 -0.37
CA LEU A 34 -11.31 4.45 -1.16
C LEU A 34 -12.47 5.38 -0.81
N GLN A 35 -12.57 5.82 0.44
CA GLN A 35 -13.57 6.82 0.85
C GLN A 35 -13.29 8.20 0.23
N SER A 36 -12.01 8.55 0.08
CA SER A 36 -11.60 9.84 -0.49
C SER A 36 -11.66 9.84 -2.01
N ASP A 37 -11.27 8.72 -2.63
CA ASP A 37 -11.20 8.56 -4.08
C ASP A 37 -11.48 7.09 -4.47
N PRO A 38 -12.64 6.79 -5.09
CA PRO A 38 -12.93 5.44 -5.56
C PRO A 38 -11.90 4.90 -6.57
N LEU A 39 -11.17 5.77 -7.28
CA LEU A 39 -10.12 5.37 -8.21
C LEU A 39 -8.85 4.89 -7.50
N ALA A 40 -8.74 5.10 -6.18
CA ALA A 40 -7.64 4.56 -5.37
C ALA A 40 -7.57 3.02 -5.39
N LEU A 41 -8.59 2.34 -5.92
CA LEU A 41 -8.50 0.91 -6.24
C LEU A 41 -7.31 0.61 -7.18
N PHE A 42 -6.97 1.50 -8.12
CA PHE A 42 -5.80 1.33 -8.98
C PHE A 42 -4.48 1.39 -8.20
N ASP A 43 -4.42 2.17 -7.12
CA ASP A 43 -3.26 2.22 -6.23
C ASP A 43 -3.12 0.93 -5.44
N ILE A 44 -4.24 0.37 -4.98
CA ILE A 44 -4.27 -0.93 -4.30
C ILE A 44 -3.81 -2.05 -5.25
N LEU A 45 -4.25 -2.03 -6.50
CA LEU A 45 -3.77 -2.96 -7.54
C LEU A 45 -2.28 -2.77 -7.81
N PHE A 46 -1.79 -1.54 -7.82
CA PHE A 46 -0.35 -1.26 -7.93
C PHE A 46 0.44 -1.84 -6.75
N PHE A 47 -0.08 -1.76 -5.52
CA PHE A 47 0.57 -2.43 -4.38
C PHE A 47 0.60 -3.94 -4.53
N ASP A 48 -0.45 -4.55 -5.08
CA ASP A 48 -0.44 -5.99 -5.41
C ASP A 48 0.68 -6.28 -6.40
N THR A 49 0.81 -5.57 -7.53
CA THR A 49 1.91 -5.81 -8.49
C THR A 49 3.30 -5.64 -7.86
N MET A 50 3.42 -4.69 -6.93
CA MET A 50 4.65 -4.42 -6.19
C MET A 50 4.89 -5.36 -5.00
N GLU A 51 4.01 -6.30 -4.72
CA GLU A 51 4.12 -7.21 -3.56
C GLU A 51 4.19 -6.48 -2.21
N ILE A 52 3.45 -5.38 -2.10
CA ILE A 52 3.35 -4.55 -0.90
C ILE A 52 2.02 -4.87 -0.23
N TYR A 53 2.08 -5.64 0.86
CA TYR A 53 0.91 -6.11 1.61
C TYR A 53 1.00 -5.73 3.09
N GLY A 54 -0.16 -5.71 3.75
CA GLY A 54 -0.31 -5.63 5.21
C GLY A 54 0.62 -4.62 5.87
N GLU A 55 1.56 -5.12 6.68
CA GLU A 55 2.50 -4.27 7.41
C GLU A 55 3.23 -3.26 6.52
N LYS A 56 3.63 -3.63 5.30
CA LYS A 56 4.35 -2.73 4.39
C LYS A 56 3.47 -1.56 3.91
N ILE A 57 2.18 -1.82 3.67
CA ILE A 57 1.20 -0.76 3.36
C ILE A 57 1.09 0.19 4.57
N TYR A 58 0.97 -0.39 5.76
CA TYR A 58 0.88 0.40 6.98
C TYR A 58 2.15 1.22 7.23
N MET A 59 3.34 0.68 7.00
CA MET A 59 4.61 1.40 7.12
C MET A 59 4.72 2.57 6.13
N LEU A 60 4.30 2.38 4.87
CA LEU A 60 4.27 3.46 3.89
C LEU A 60 3.39 4.63 4.35
N TRP A 61 2.22 4.33 4.91
CA TRP A 61 1.31 5.37 5.37
C TRP A 61 1.72 5.96 6.73
N ASN A 62 2.07 5.11 7.70
CA ASN A 62 2.38 5.52 9.06
C ASN A 62 3.79 6.13 9.18
N ASP A 63 4.82 5.39 8.77
CA ASP A 63 6.21 5.76 9.03
C ASP A 63 6.69 6.79 8.01
N CYS A 64 6.43 6.55 6.71
CA CYS A 64 6.90 7.46 5.67
C CYS A 64 6.06 8.75 5.62
N CYS A 65 4.76 8.67 5.92
CA CYS A 65 3.84 9.79 5.69
C CYS A 65 3.23 10.36 6.98
N GLY A 66 3.48 9.77 8.16
CA GLY A 66 2.90 10.25 9.42
C GLY A 66 1.36 10.13 9.45
N ARG A 67 0.80 9.16 8.73
CA ARG A 67 -0.65 8.97 8.50
C ARG A 67 -1.34 10.10 7.73
N ASP A 68 -0.58 10.95 7.04
CA ASP A 68 -1.11 12.00 6.18
C ASP A 68 -1.47 11.42 4.79
N MET A 69 -2.76 11.45 4.44
CA MET A 69 -3.25 10.91 3.17
C MET A 69 -2.78 11.70 1.94
N THR A 70 -2.52 12.99 2.08
CA THR A 70 -1.99 13.82 0.99
C THR A 70 -0.55 13.44 0.69
N LYS A 71 0.30 13.36 1.71
CA LYS A 71 1.69 12.89 1.55
C LYS A 71 1.77 11.45 1.06
N PHE A 72 0.84 10.62 1.51
CA PHE A 72 0.76 9.23 1.07
C PHE A 72 0.44 9.14 -0.42
N LYS A 73 -0.51 9.92 -0.93
CA LYS A 73 -0.81 9.99 -2.37
C LYS A 73 0.41 10.47 -3.18
N GLU A 74 1.09 11.52 -2.74
CA GLU A 74 2.32 12.01 -3.38
C GLU A 74 3.42 10.95 -3.39
N THR A 75 3.58 10.21 -2.29
CA THR A 75 4.52 9.10 -2.19
C THR A 75 4.18 8.00 -3.19
N ILE A 76 2.91 7.59 -3.29
CA ILE A 76 2.46 6.58 -4.27
C ILE A 76 2.81 7.01 -5.69
N GLU A 77 2.52 8.25 -6.07
CA GLU A 77 2.84 8.76 -7.40
C GLU A 77 4.35 8.81 -7.66
N TYR A 78 5.14 9.16 -6.64
CA TYR A 78 6.60 9.08 -6.73
C TYR A 78 7.09 7.64 -6.95
N LEU A 79 6.52 6.65 -6.25
CA LEU A 79 6.85 5.23 -6.45
C LEU A 79 6.47 4.74 -7.85
N LYS A 80 5.28 5.10 -8.33
CA LYS A 80 4.82 4.78 -9.70
C LYS A 80 5.66 5.40 -10.80
N SER A 81 6.33 6.53 -10.52
CA SER A 81 7.21 7.19 -11.50
C SER A 81 8.42 6.34 -11.91
N GLY A 82 8.71 5.25 -11.18
CA GLY A 82 9.81 4.34 -11.49
C GLY A 82 11.20 4.90 -11.18
N LYS A 83 11.29 6.07 -10.53
CA LYS A 83 12.56 6.67 -10.09
C LYS A 83 13.31 5.84 -9.05
N ILE A 84 12.59 4.99 -8.32
CA ILE A 84 13.14 4.04 -7.36
C ILE A 84 12.74 2.64 -7.79
N SER A 85 13.69 1.71 -7.78
CA SER A 85 13.42 0.32 -8.14
C SER A 85 12.59 -0.39 -7.07
N LYS A 86 11.88 -1.46 -7.47
CA LYS A 86 11.10 -2.30 -6.56
C LYS A 86 11.95 -2.85 -5.41
N GLU A 87 13.18 -3.27 -5.70
CA GLU A 87 14.13 -3.80 -4.71
C GLU A 87 14.44 -2.73 -3.67
N LYS A 88 14.68 -1.48 -4.09
CA LYS A 88 15.00 -0.40 -3.17
C LYS A 88 13.81 0.02 -2.30
N ILE A 89 12.59 -0.07 -2.84
CA ILE A 89 11.36 0.12 -2.08
C ILE A 89 11.27 -0.96 -0.99
N HIS A 90 11.46 -2.23 -1.34
CA HIS A 90 11.43 -3.31 -0.36
C HIS A 90 12.57 -3.24 0.66
N GLU A 91 13.77 -2.83 0.28
CA GLU A 91 14.87 -2.60 1.23
C GLU A 91 14.48 -1.60 2.32
N ASN A 92 13.71 -0.55 1.97
CA ASN A 92 13.21 0.40 2.96
C ASN A 92 12.08 -0.21 3.81
N LEU A 93 11.13 -0.90 3.18
CA LEU A 93 9.97 -1.48 3.86
C LEU A 93 10.26 -2.76 4.64
N ASN A 94 11.45 -3.35 4.51
CA ASN A 94 11.90 -4.50 5.31
C ASN A 94 12.70 -4.07 6.56
N ARG A 95 12.83 -2.75 6.81
CA ARG A 95 13.45 -2.22 8.03
C ARG A 95 12.51 -2.37 9.23
N PRO A 96 13.01 -2.21 10.46
CA PRO A 96 12.14 -2.10 11.64
C PRO A 96 11.15 -0.92 11.58
N TYR A 97 11.51 0.13 10.84
CA TYR A 97 10.67 1.28 10.51
C TYR A 97 11.09 1.81 9.15
N ALA A 98 10.12 2.20 8.31
CA ALA A 98 10.41 2.77 7.00
C ALA A 98 10.79 4.25 7.13
N VAL A 99 11.69 4.72 6.26
CA VAL A 99 12.01 6.16 6.17
C VAL A 99 11.22 6.81 5.03
N PRO A 100 10.86 8.11 5.12
CA PRO A 100 10.19 8.82 4.03
C PRO A 100 10.94 8.69 2.69
N PHE A 101 10.18 8.51 1.62
CA PHE A 101 10.72 8.45 0.25
C PHE A 101 10.87 9.84 -0.40
N ILE A 102 10.08 10.81 0.07
CA ILE A 102 10.05 12.21 -0.35
C ILE A 102 10.04 13.11 0.88
#